data_AF-A0A482ZWW0-F1
#
_entry.id   AF-A0A482ZWW0-F1
#
_cell.length_a   1.000
_cell.length_b   1.000
_cell.length_c   1.000
_cell.angle_alpha   90.00
_cell.angle_beta   90.00
_cell.angle_gamma   90.00
#
_symmetry.space_group_name_H-M   'P 1'
#
loop_
_entity.id
_entity.type
_entity.pdbx_description
1 polymer ?
#
loop_
_entity_poly.entity_id
_entity_poly.type
_entity_poly.pdbx_seq_one_letter_code
_entity_poly.pdbx_strand_id
1 'polypeptide(L)'
;MPKEIKNLSNFTPKGVLGQLFTQARVLNRLNEALSEHLPEQFRTLSLCAIDKGVATFVTHNQALAFRAQQQNAILLSTLGEIEALTHIEKVIVKVNFKN
;
A
#
# COMPACT_ATOMS: atom_id res chain seq x y z
N MET A 1 32.14 -25.46 2.87
CA MET A 1 30.77 -25.56 2.30
C MET A 1 30.53 -24.33 1.44
N PRO A 2 30.12 -24.45 0.17
CA PRO A 2 29.79 -23.28 -0.63
C PRO A 2 28.47 -22.69 -0.13
N LYS A 3 28.45 -21.38 0.15
CA LYS A 3 27.20 -20.65 0.41
C LYS A 3 26.40 -20.60 -0.89
N GLU A 4 25.32 -21.34 -0.98
CA GLU A 4 24.34 -21.17 -2.05
C GLU A 4 23.81 -19.72 -2.00
N ILE A 5 24.19 -18.91 -2.98
CA ILE A 5 23.60 -17.60 -3.20
C ILE A 5 22.21 -17.85 -3.78
N LYS A 6 21.20 -18.02 -2.92
CA LYS A 6 19.81 -18.06 -3.37
C LYS A 6 19.43 -16.68 -3.89
N ASN A 7 19.19 -16.59 -5.19
CA ASN A 7 18.64 -15.40 -5.81
C ASN A 7 17.24 -15.14 -5.23
N LEU A 8 17.15 -14.17 -4.31
CA LEU A 8 15.93 -13.84 -3.58
C LEU A 8 14.77 -13.44 -4.50
N SER A 9 15.07 -13.03 -5.74
CA SER A 9 14.07 -12.67 -6.75
C SER A 9 13.13 -13.84 -7.12
N ASN A 10 13.61 -15.09 -6.99
CA ASN A 10 12.84 -16.30 -7.28
C ASN A 10 12.46 -17.09 -6.01
N PHE A 11 12.76 -16.54 -4.83
CA PHE A 11 12.42 -17.19 -3.58
C PHE A 11 10.94 -17.02 -3.28
N THR A 12 10.20 -18.14 -3.32
CA THR A 12 8.79 -18.18 -2.93
C THR A 12 8.69 -18.93 -1.60
N PRO A 13 8.53 -18.23 -0.46
CA PRO A 13 8.31 -18.90 0.80
C PRO A 13 7.02 -19.71 0.74
N LYS A 14 6.96 -20.86 1.43
CA LYS A 14 5.76 -21.70 1.51
C LYS A 14 5.00 -21.45 2.81
N GLY A 15 3.73 -21.86 2.86
CA GLY A 15 2.87 -21.70 4.03
C GLY A 15 2.48 -20.23 4.28
N VAL A 16 2.22 -19.89 5.55
CA VAL A 16 1.74 -18.56 5.96
C VAL A 16 2.71 -17.44 5.54
N LEU A 17 4.02 -17.66 5.68
CA LEU A 17 5.04 -16.71 5.24
C LEU A 17 5.00 -16.45 3.73
N GLY A 18 4.70 -17.50 2.95
CA GLY A 18 4.48 -17.40 1.51
C GLY A 18 3.31 -16.50 1.14
N GLN A 19 2.20 -16.66 1.85
CA GLN A 19 0.99 -15.86 1.64
C GLN A 19 1.24 -14.38 1.97
N LEU A 20 1.90 -14.09 3.09
CA LEU A 20 2.28 -12.72 3.47
C LEU A 20 3.22 -12.09 2.43
N PHE A 21 4.16 -12.86 1.89
CA PHE A 21 5.07 -12.37 0.86
C PHE A 21 4.34 -12.04 -0.45
N THR A 22 3.43 -12.90 -0.89
CA THR A 22 2.59 -12.62 -2.07
C THR A 22 1.72 -11.38 -1.84
N GLN A 23 1.12 -11.23 -0.66
CA GLN A 23 0.33 -10.06 -0.32
C GLN A 23 1.16 -8.77 -0.34
N ALA A 24 2.35 -8.78 0.26
CA ALA A 24 3.27 -7.64 0.23
C ALA A 24 3.68 -7.28 -1.21
N ARG A 25 3.92 -8.27 -2.08
CA ARG A 25 4.25 -8.03 -3.49
C ARG A 25 3.10 -7.39 -4.26
N VAL A 26 1.86 -7.82 -3.99
CA VAL A 26 0.66 -7.19 -4.58
C VAL A 26 0.56 -5.73 -4.12
N LEU A 27 0.71 -5.46 -2.82
CA LEU A 27 0.69 -4.11 -2.29
C LEU A 27 1.79 -3.21 -2.86
N ASN A 28 3.00 -3.75 -3.08
CA ASN A 28 4.09 -2.99 -3.71
C ASN A 28 3.73 -2.59 -5.15
N ARG A 29 3.20 -3.50 -5.96
CA ARG A 29 2.75 -3.20 -7.33
C ARG A 29 1.63 -2.17 -7.35
N LEU A 30 0.70 -2.26 -6.41
CA LEU A 30 -0.38 -1.28 -6.27
C LEU A 30 0.16 0.09 -5.86
N ASN A 31 1.16 0.14 -4.96
CA ASN A 31 1.83 1.39 -4.60
C ASN A 31 2.58 2.02 -5.78
N GLU A 32 3.22 1.22 -6.63
CA GLU A 32 3.85 1.70 -7.86
C GLU A 32 2.80 2.36 -8.77
N ALA A 33 1.69 1.68 -9.05
CA ALA A 33 0.59 2.24 -9.86
C ALA A 33 -0.04 3.50 -9.21
N LEU A 34 -0.22 3.49 -7.89
CA LEU A 34 -0.76 4.63 -7.14
C LEU A 34 0.18 5.83 -7.16
N SER A 35 1.49 5.64 -7.22
CA SER A 35 2.46 6.75 -7.23
C SER A 35 2.33 7.65 -8.46
N GLU A 36 1.80 7.10 -9.57
CA GLU A 36 1.54 7.81 -10.81
C GLU A 36 0.22 8.60 -10.78
N HIS A 37 -0.77 8.12 -10.02
CA HIS A 37 -2.13 8.68 -9.98
C HIS A 37 -2.37 9.56 -8.74
N LEU A 38 -1.58 9.38 -7.67
CA LEU A 38 -1.73 10.15 -6.44
C LEU A 38 -1.39 11.62 -6.66
N PRO A 39 -2.23 12.55 -6.16
CA PRO A 39 -1.92 13.96 -6.13
C PRO A 39 -0.56 14.20 -5.46
N GLU A 40 0.16 15.23 -5.92
CA GLU A 40 1.52 15.52 -5.43
C GLU A 40 1.59 15.65 -3.91
N GLN A 41 0.57 16.29 -3.32
CA GLN A 41 0.43 16.45 -1.88
C GLN A 41 0.32 15.12 -1.10
N PHE A 42 -0.06 14.02 -1.75
CA PHE A 42 -0.24 12.69 -1.17
C PHE A 42 0.76 11.64 -1.69
N ARG A 43 1.76 12.03 -2.49
CA ARG A 43 2.75 11.10 -3.08
C ARG A 43 3.51 10.23 -2.07
N THR A 44 3.60 10.67 -0.82
CA THR A 44 4.30 9.93 0.25
C THR A 44 3.36 9.06 1.09
N LEU A 45 2.07 8.97 0.74
CA LEU A 45 1.17 7.96 1.29
C LEU A 45 1.50 6.60 0.67
N SER A 46 1.53 5.56 1.49
CA SER A 46 1.70 4.19 1.01
C SER A 46 0.52 3.34 1.44
N LEU A 47 -0.06 2.61 0.51
CA LEU A 47 -1.06 1.60 0.76
C LEU A 47 -0.43 0.41 1.48
N CYS A 48 -0.92 0.08 2.66
CA CYS A 48 -0.34 -0.96 3.53
C CYS A 48 -1.28 -2.15 3.71
N ALA A 49 -2.59 -1.95 3.58
CA ALA A 49 -3.56 -3.04 3.65
C ALA A 49 -4.80 -2.71 2.82
N ILE A 50 -5.41 -3.76 2.27
CA ILE A 50 -6.75 -3.73 1.72
C ILE A 50 -7.51 -4.84 2.41
N ASP A 51 -8.60 -4.50 3.09
CA ASP A 51 -9.47 -5.48 3.75
C ASP A 51 -10.93 -5.07 3.56
N LYS A 52 -11.76 -5.98 3.05
CA LYS A 52 -13.22 -5.80 2.90
C LYS A 52 -13.64 -4.44 2.34
N GLY A 53 -13.01 -4.00 1.23
CA GLY A 53 -13.31 -2.71 0.61
C GLY A 53 -12.76 -1.49 1.36
N VAL A 54 -11.87 -1.70 2.34
CA VAL A 54 -11.19 -0.64 3.08
C VAL A 54 -9.71 -0.60 2.71
N ALA A 55 -9.27 0.50 2.11
CA ALA A 55 -7.85 0.79 1.87
C ALA A 55 -7.24 1.50 3.08
N THR A 56 -6.18 0.92 3.64
CA THR A 56 -5.40 1.54 4.71
C THR A 56 -4.09 2.09 4.17
N PHE A 57 -3.94 3.41 4.24
CA PHE A 57 -2.71 4.12 3.94
C PHE A 57 -1.92 4.43 5.20
N VAL A 58 -0.61 4.50 5.05
CA VAL A 58 0.32 4.91 6.09
C VAL A 58 1.22 6.03 5.63
N THR A 59 1.61 6.89 6.58
CA THR A 59 2.64 7.90 6.37
C THR A 59 3.37 8.20 7.67
N HIS A 60 4.61 8.69 7.57
CA HIS A 60 5.39 9.17 8.70
C HIS A 60 5.04 10.62 9.09
N ASN A 61 4.32 11.35 8.23
CA ASN A 61 3.97 12.74 8.47
C ASN A 61 2.56 12.85 9.06
N GLN A 62 2.45 13.24 10.33
CA GLN A 62 1.17 13.40 11.02
C GLN A 62 0.27 14.45 10.37
N ALA A 63 0.82 15.57 9.92
CA ALA A 63 0.05 16.59 9.23
C ALA A 63 -0.47 16.09 7.88
N LEU A 64 0.31 15.26 7.19
CA LEU A 64 -0.15 14.60 5.97
C LEU A 64 -1.28 13.60 6.25
N ALA A 65 -1.14 12.77 7.29
CA ALA A 65 -2.18 11.82 7.67
C ALA A 65 -3.50 12.54 8.00
N PHE A 66 -3.43 13.65 8.74
CA PHE A 66 -4.60 14.46 9.07
C PHE A 66 -5.26 15.05 7.82
N ARG A 67 -4.47 15.66 6.91
CA ARG A 67 -5.00 16.20 5.65
C ARG A 67 -5.63 15.11 4.78
N ALA A 68 -4.98 13.96 4.69
CA ALA A 68 -5.46 12.82 3.92
C ALA A 68 -6.79 12.28 4.47
N GLN A 69 -6.95 12.22 5.79
CA GLN A 69 -8.23 11.88 6.43
C GLN A 69 -9.34 12.89 6.11
N GLN A 70 -9.03 14.19 6.13
CA GLN A 70 -10.00 15.24 5.79
C GLN A 70 -10.38 15.23 4.30
N GLN A 71 -9.47 14.79 3.43
CA GLN A 71 -9.63 14.74 1.98
C GLN A 71 -9.82 13.31 1.45
N ASN A 72 -10.47 12.45 2.25
CA ASN A 72 -10.72 11.05 1.87
C ASN A 72 -11.45 10.90 0.53
N ALA A 73 -12.30 11.86 0.14
CA ALA A 73 -13.00 11.84 -1.14
C ALA A 73 -12.03 11.89 -2.34
N ILE A 74 -10.94 12.66 -2.24
CA ILE A 74 -9.92 12.76 -3.30
C ILE A 74 -9.16 11.44 -3.42
N LEU A 75 -8.86 10.80 -2.28
CA LEU A 75 -8.18 9.49 -2.28
C LEU A 75 -9.08 8.40 -2.85
N LEU A 76 -10.37 8.41 -2.52
CA LEU A 76 -11.34 7.47 -3.08
C LEU A 76 -11.51 7.65 -4.60
N SER A 77 -11.56 8.89 -5.10
CA SER A 77 -11.64 9.12 -6.54
C SER A 77 -10.40 8.61 -7.28
N THR A 78 -9.19 8.86 -6.74
CA THR A 78 -7.94 8.35 -7.31
C THR A 78 -7.88 6.82 -7.28
N LEU A 79 -8.42 6.18 -6.24
CA LEU A 79 -8.52 4.72 -6.18
C LEU A 79 -9.49 4.16 -7.23
N GLY A 80 -10.56 4.88 -7.54
CA GLY A 80 -11.52 4.51 -8.58
C GLY A 80 -10.94 4.53 -10.00
N GLU A 81 -9.86 5.26 -10.24
CA GLU A 81 -9.16 5.27 -11.54
C GLU A 81 -8.36 3.98 -11.78
N ILE A 82 -8.05 3.24 -10.72
CA ILE A 82 -7.33 1.97 -10.79
C ILE A 82 -8.34 0.83 -10.75
N GLU A 83 -8.47 0.09 -11.85
CA GLU A 83 -9.46 -1.00 -11.99
C GLU A 83 -9.42 -1.99 -10.81
N ALA A 84 -8.21 -2.32 -10.34
CA ALA A 84 -7.98 -3.23 -9.20
C ALA A 84 -8.47 -2.69 -7.84
N LEU A 85 -8.74 -1.39 -7.71
CA LEU A 85 -9.08 -0.70 -6.46
C LEU A 85 -10.49 -0.09 -6.47
N THR A 86 -11.24 -0.26 -7.57
CA THR A 86 -12.64 0.21 -7.73
C THR A 86 -13.62 -0.29 -6.69
N HIS A 87 -13.33 -1.45 -6.06
CA HIS A 87 -14.15 -2.06 -5.01
C HIS A 87 -13.93 -1.44 -3.61
N ILE A 88 -13.07 -0.42 -3.50
CA ILE A 88 -12.77 0.24 -2.24
C ILE A 88 -13.80 1.34 -1.96
N GLU A 89 -14.54 1.17 -0.87
CA GLU A 89 -15.59 2.10 -0.43
C GLU A 89 -15.09 3.06 0.65
N LYS A 90 -13.99 2.69 1.32
CA LYS A 90 -13.48 3.44 2.47
C LYS A 90 -11.96 3.54 2.47
N VAL A 91 -11.47 4.74 2.81
CA VAL A 91 -10.05 5.01 3.04
C VAL A 91 -9.82 5.28 4.52
N ILE A 92 -8.78 4.65 5.07
CA ILE A 92 -8.26 4.91 6.41
C ILE A 92 -6.81 5.32 6.25
N VAL A 93 -6.41 6.42 6.89
CA VAL A 93 -5.01 6.85 6.92
C VAL A 93 -4.50 6.78 8.34
N LYS A 94 -3.35 6.15 8.53
CA LYS A 94 -2.67 5.99 9.83
C LYS A 94 -1.29 6.63 9.80
N VAL A 95 -0.86 7.13 10.95
CA VAL A 95 0.53 7.56 11.13
C VAL A 95 1.36 6.35 11.53
N ASN A 96 2.41 6.07 10.77
CA ASN A 96 3.39 5.06 11.12
C ASN A 96 4.49 5.71 11.96
N PHE A 97 4.37 5.57 13.28
CA PHE A 97 5.42 5.91 14.22
C PHE A 97 6.50 4.84 14.10
N LYS A 98 7.52 5.08 13.26
CA LYS A 98 8.80 4.40 13.42
C LYS A 98 9.43 4.97 14.68
N ASN A 99 9.52 4.16 15.74
CA ASN A 99 10.48 4.37 16.82
C ASN A 99 11.89 4.06 16.33
#